data_AF-A0A948BCW3-F1
#
_entry.id   AF-A0A948BCW3-F1
#
_cell.length_a   1.000
_cell.length_b   1.000
_cell.length_c   1.000
_cell.angle_alpha   90.00
_cell.angle_beta   90.00
_cell.angle_gamma   90.00
#
_symmetry.space_group_name_H-M   'P 1'
#
loop_
_entity.id
_entity.type
_entity.pdbx_description
1 polymer ?
#
loop_
_entity_poly.entity_id
_entity_poly.type
_entity_poly.pdbx_seq_one_letter_code
_entity_poly.pdbx_strand_id
1 'polypeptide(L)'
;MSDNINETNSKKGSGDTKMEKAIAQERTDAKKGSWILTAIAGVGAAIGLWAMVAMAVGLSRADWQVSEMFRQYMVAIGVIREFETMVDFYTHIKGIEYIIAVAFLGTFPVFFKYVNQTKATISE
;
A
#
# COMPACT_ATOMS: atom_id res chain seq x y z
N MET A 1 -26.05 -17.59 -61.30
CA MET A 1 -26.27 -16.43 -60.41
C MET A 1 -26.62 -16.86 -58.97
N SER A 2 -27.11 -18.09 -58.76
CA SER A 2 -27.61 -18.58 -57.47
C SER A 2 -26.54 -19.03 -56.47
N ASP A 3 -25.38 -19.50 -56.95
CA ASP A 3 -24.35 -20.10 -56.09
C ASP A 3 -23.62 -19.07 -55.21
N ASN A 4 -23.50 -17.82 -55.68
CA ASN A 4 -22.81 -16.74 -54.97
C ASN A 4 -23.60 -16.23 -53.72
N ILE A 5 -24.91 -16.45 -53.69
CA ILE A 5 -25.79 -16.04 -52.59
C ILE A 5 -25.68 -17.02 -51.40
N ASN A 6 -25.32 -18.28 -51.67
CA ASN A 6 -25.21 -19.32 -50.63
C ASN A 6 -23.87 -19.25 -49.88
N GLU A 7 -22.76 -19.01 -50.60
CA GLU A 7 -21.46 -18.79 -49.96
C GLU A 7 -21.42 -17.53 -49.09
N THR A 8 -22.12 -16.47 -49.51
CA THR A 8 -22.20 -15.21 -48.75
C THR A 8 -22.99 -15.36 -47.45
N ASN A 9 -24.07 -16.15 -47.42
CA ASN A 9 -24.81 -16.44 -46.19
C ASN A 9 -24.04 -17.36 -45.23
N SER A 10 -23.33 -18.37 -45.75
CA SER A 10 -22.50 -19.28 -44.94
C SER A 10 -21.30 -18.55 -44.30
N LYS A 11 -20.63 -17.67 -45.06
CA LYS A 11 -19.54 -16.84 -44.52
C LYS A 11 -20.04 -15.82 -43.49
N LYS A 12 -21.23 -15.23 -43.69
CA LYS A 12 -21.82 -14.26 -42.76
C LYS A 12 -22.15 -14.90 -41.41
N GLY A 13 -22.82 -16.05 -41.39
CA GLY A 13 -23.15 -16.77 -40.14
C GLY A 13 -21.92 -17.27 -39.37
N SER A 14 -20.85 -17.68 -40.07
CA SER A 14 -19.57 -18.07 -39.44
C SER A 14 -18.82 -16.87 -38.84
N GLY A 15 -18.90 -15.70 -39.49
CA GLY A 15 -18.32 -14.45 -39.00
C GLY A 15 -19.01 -13.95 -37.73
N ASP A 16 -20.34 -13.96 -37.70
CA ASP A 16 -21.15 -13.51 -36.56
C ASP A 16 -20.92 -14.38 -35.31
N THR A 17 -20.83 -15.71 -35.50
CA THR A 17 -20.56 -16.65 -34.40
C THR A 17 -19.15 -16.48 -33.82
N LYS A 18 -18.16 -16.12 -34.65
CA LYS A 18 -16.78 -15.86 -34.19
C LYS A 18 -16.69 -14.53 -33.44
N MET A 19 -17.38 -13.50 -33.92
CA MET A 19 -17.49 -12.21 -33.25
C MET A 19 -18.13 -12.36 -31.86
N GLU A 20 -19.23 -13.12 -31.74
CA GLU A 20 -19.91 -13.33 -30.45
C GLU A 20 -19.01 -14.04 -29.43
N LYS A 21 -18.27 -15.07 -29.87
CA LYS A 21 -17.31 -15.77 -29.01
C LYS A 21 -16.13 -14.89 -28.58
N ALA A 22 -15.62 -14.03 -29.48
CA ALA A 22 -14.55 -13.09 -29.14
C ALA A 22 -15.00 -12.06 -28.10
N ILE A 23 -16.22 -11.51 -28.23
CA ILE A 23 -16.78 -10.55 -27.28
C ILE A 23 -17.06 -11.21 -25.92
N ALA A 24 -17.56 -12.46 -25.91
CA ALA A 24 -17.76 -13.21 -24.68
C ALA A 24 -16.42 -13.51 -23.97
N GLN A 25 -15.38 -13.85 -24.73
CA GLN A 25 -14.05 -14.15 -24.19
C GLN A 25 -13.36 -12.90 -23.61
N GLU A 26 -13.44 -11.76 -24.30
CA GLU A 26 -12.91 -10.48 -23.82
C GLU A 26 -13.59 -10.04 -22.50
N ARG A 27 -14.92 -10.20 -22.41
CA ARG A 27 -15.65 -9.91 -21.16
C ARG A 27 -15.24 -10.84 -20.01
N THR A 28 -14.98 -12.11 -20.29
CA THR A 28 -14.51 -13.03 -19.25
C THR A 28 -13.11 -12.70 -18.78
N ASP A 29 -12.18 -12.35 -19.67
CA ASP A 29 -10.80 -12.00 -19.32
C ASP A 29 -10.72 -10.66 -18.58
N ALA A 30 -11.51 -9.67 -18.99
CA ALA A 30 -11.62 -8.38 -18.29
C ALA A 30 -12.22 -8.55 -16.87
N LYS A 31 -13.28 -9.36 -16.74
CA LYS A 31 -13.86 -9.69 -15.43
C LYS A 31 -12.86 -10.49 -14.58
N LYS A 32 -12.05 -11.36 -15.21
CA LYS A 32 -11.00 -12.16 -14.56
C LYS A 32 -9.85 -11.28 -14.05
N GLY A 33 -9.43 -10.28 -14.81
CA GLY A 33 -8.42 -9.31 -14.37
C GLY A 33 -8.91 -8.43 -13.22
N SER A 34 -10.17 -7.99 -13.28
CA SER A 34 -10.76 -7.13 -12.25
C SER A 34 -10.84 -7.81 -10.88
N TRP A 35 -11.29 -9.07 -10.78
CA TRP A 35 -11.36 -9.75 -9.46
C TRP A 35 -9.98 -10.06 -8.87
N ILE A 36 -8.97 -10.33 -9.70
CA ILE A 36 -7.60 -10.57 -9.22
C ILE A 36 -7.04 -9.31 -8.56
N LEU A 37 -7.24 -8.14 -9.18
CA LEU A 37 -6.84 -6.87 -8.60
C LEU A 37 -7.56 -6.57 -7.28
N THR A 38 -8.86 -6.86 -7.20
CA THR A 38 -9.63 -6.70 -5.95
C THR A 38 -9.17 -7.67 -4.86
N ALA A 39 -8.83 -8.91 -5.22
CA ALA A 39 -8.32 -9.90 -4.28
C ALA A 39 -6.94 -9.52 -3.73
N ILE A 40 -6.03 -9.05 -4.58
CA ILE A 40 -4.70 -8.57 -4.15
C ILE A 40 -4.84 -7.37 -3.20
N ALA A 41 -5.71 -6.42 -3.53
CA ALA A 41 -5.96 -5.26 -2.66
C ALA A 41 -6.55 -5.68 -1.30
N GLY A 42 -7.49 -6.63 -1.29
CA GLY A 42 -8.09 -7.15 -0.05
C GLY A 42 -7.08 -7.88 0.85
N VAL A 43 -6.22 -8.73 0.26
CA VAL A 43 -5.17 -9.43 1.00
C VAL A 43 -4.11 -8.45 1.53
N GLY A 44 -3.68 -7.50 0.70
CA GLY A 44 -2.75 -6.45 1.12
C GLY A 44 -3.28 -5.61 2.27
N ALA A 45 -4.56 -5.24 2.24
CA ALA A 45 -5.21 -4.52 3.33
C ALA A 45 -5.29 -5.34 4.62
N ALA A 46 -5.60 -6.63 4.53
CA ALA A 46 -5.65 -7.52 5.70
C ALA A 46 -4.27 -7.68 6.35
N ILE A 47 -3.22 -7.88 5.55
CA ILE A 47 -1.84 -7.97 6.03
C ILE A 47 -1.39 -6.64 6.63
N GLY A 48 -1.68 -5.52 5.96
CA GLY A 48 -1.34 -4.19 6.44
C GLY A 48 -2.01 -3.87 7.78
N LEU A 49 -3.30 -4.20 7.93
CA LEU A 49 -4.04 -4.01 9.16
C LEU A 49 -3.47 -4.87 10.30
N TRP A 50 -3.16 -6.14 10.01
CA TRP A 50 -2.54 -7.02 11.00
C TRP A 50 -1.15 -6.52 11.43
N ALA A 51 -0.32 -6.08 10.49
CA ALA A 51 1.01 -5.54 10.76
C ALA A 51 0.94 -4.27 11.61
N MET A 52 -0.01 -3.37 11.31
CA MET A 52 -0.26 -2.16 12.09
C MET A 52 -0.66 -2.50 13.53
N VAL A 53 -1.54 -3.47 13.74
CA VAL A 53 -1.95 -3.93 15.07
C VAL A 53 -0.78 -4.59 15.81
N ALA A 54 -0.04 -5.47 15.16
CA ALA A 54 1.12 -6.14 15.75
C ALA A 54 2.20 -5.13 16.19
N MET A 55 2.45 -4.12 15.36
CA MET A 55 3.38 -3.03 15.65
C MET A 55 2.87 -2.17 16.81
N ALA A 56 1.58 -1.78 16.82
CA ALA A 56 0.98 -0.99 17.89
C ALA A 56 1.03 -1.71 19.24
N VAL A 57 0.78 -3.03 19.26
CA VAL A 57 0.88 -3.86 20.46
C VAL A 57 2.32 -4.03 20.93
N GLY A 58 3.28 -4.12 20.00
CA GLY A 58 4.71 -4.09 20.33
C GLY A 58 5.11 -2.76 20.99
N LEU A 59 4.63 -1.66 20.42
CA LEU A 59 4.88 -0.31 20.93
C LEU A 59 4.21 -0.05 22.28
N SER A 60 3.01 -0.59 22.51
CA SER A 60 2.30 -0.47 23.80
C SER A 60 2.99 -1.21 24.93
N ARG A 61 3.73 -2.29 24.63
CA ARG A 61 4.56 -3.00 25.65
C ARG A 61 5.86 -2.30 25.95
N ALA A 62 6.27 -1.35 25.12
CA ALA A 62 7.51 -0.59 25.23
C ALA A 62 7.25 0.88 25.61
N ASP A 63 6.14 1.17 26.30
CA ASP A 63 5.73 2.51 26.75
C ASP A 63 5.77 3.59 25.64
N TRP A 64 5.40 3.20 24.41
CA TRP A 64 5.44 4.05 23.22
C TRP A 64 6.83 4.53 22.79
N GLN A 65 7.89 3.95 23.35
CA GLN A 65 9.27 4.31 23.06
C GLN A 65 9.84 3.44 21.92
N VAL A 66 9.93 4.00 20.72
CA VAL A 66 10.44 3.31 19.51
C VAL A 66 11.87 2.79 19.71
N SER A 67 12.70 3.51 20.46
CA SER A 67 14.07 3.09 20.77
C SER A 67 14.13 1.85 21.68
N GLU A 68 13.14 1.66 22.55
CA GLU A 68 13.05 0.49 23.43
C GLU A 68 12.67 -0.75 22.62
N MET A 69 11.70 -0.63 21.71
CA MET A 69 11.34 -1.69 20.75
C MET A 69 12.53 -2.08 19.86
N PHE A 70 13.29 -1.10 19.36
CA PHE A 70 14.47 -1.36 18.54
C PHE A 70 15.60 -2.01 19.35
N ARG A 71 15.78 -1.59 20.62
CA ARG A 71 16.71 -2.24 21.55
C ARG A 71 16.30 -3.69 21.83
N GLN A 72 15.03 -3.94 22.18
CA GLN A 72 14.51 -5.29 22.40
C GLN A 72 14.68 -6.16 21.16
N TYR A 73 14.47 -5.60 19.97
CA TYR A 73 14.75 -6.27 18.70
C TYR A 73 16.24 -6.60 18.54
N MET A 74 17.14 -5.63 18.74
CA MET A 74 18.60 -5.82 18.64
C MET A 74 19.15 -6.81 19.67
N VAL A 75 18.57 -6.86 20.87
CA VAL A 75 18.88 -7.86 21.89
C VAL A 75 18.36 -9.23 21.46
N ALA A 76 17.13 -9.32 20.95
CA ALA A 76 16.52 -10.58 20.52
C ALA A 76 17.24 -11.23 19.32
N ILE A 77 17.78 -10.43 18.41
CA ILE A 77 18.62 -10.90 17.29
C ILE A 77 20.10 -11.09 17.68
N GLY A 78 20.47 -10.83 18.94
CA GLY A 78 21.80 -11.08 19.48
C GLY A 78 22.89 -10.07 19.10
N VAL A 79 22.52 -8.87 18.64
CA VAL A 79 23.46 -7.86 18.13
C VAL A 79 23.98 -6.92 19.23
N ILE A 80 23.25 -6.74 20.34
CA ILE A 80 23.64 -5.82 21.45
C ILE A 80 23.50 -6.50 22.81
N ARG A 81 24.49 -6.30 23.70
CA ARG A 81 24.40 -6.62 25.15
C ARG A 81 23.93 -5.38 25.92
N GLU A 82 23.24 -5.58 27.04
CA GLU A 82 22.60 -4.55 27.88
C GLU A 82 23.50 -3.32 28.15
N PHE A 83 22.96 -2.13 27.94
CA PHE A 83 23.66 -0.85 28.02
C PHE A 83 23.99 -0.46 29.47
N GLU A 84 25.27 -0.25 29.75
CA GLU A 84 25.79 0.22 31.05
C GLU A 84 26.97 1.18 30.80
N THR A 85 26.76 2.42 30.35
CA THR A 85 27.65 3.58 30.58
C THR A 85 27.00 4.95 30.24
N MET A 86 27.46 6.03 30.90
CA MET A 86 27.07 7.45 30.69
C MET A 86 27.27 7.97 29.24
N VAL A 87 28.05 7.29 28.41
CA VAL A 87 28.33 7.69 27.02
C VAL A 87 27.13 7.39 26.10
N ASP A 88 26.34 6.36 26.38
CA ASP A 88 25.12 6.05 25.61
C ASP A 88 24.00 7.07 25.83
N PHE A 89 23.90 7.65 27.03
CA PHE A 89 22.96 8.74 27.31
C PHE A 89 23.20 9.97 26.43
N TYR A 90 24.47 10.29 26.13
CA TYR A 90 24.82 11.45 25.32
C TYR A 90 24.48 11.24 23.84
N THR A 91 24.68 10.02 23.34
CA THR A 91 24.28 9.60 21.99
C THR A 91 22.75 9.57 21.85
N HIS A 92 22.04 9.16 22.90
CA HIS A 92 20.58 9.11 22.89
C HIS A 92 19.92 10.49 22.84
N ILE A 93 20.40 11.44 23.66
CA ILE A 93 19.87 12.82 23.69
C ILE A 93 20.14 13.53 22.36
N LYS A 94 21.34 13.36 21.80
CA LYS A 94 21.69 13.94 20.50
C LYS A 94 20.99 13.24 19.32
N GLY A 95 20.73 11.95 19.42
CA GLY A 95 19.93 11.20 18.45
C GLY A 95 18.47 11.68 18.40
N ILE A 96 17.88 11.95 19.56
CA ILE A 96 16.51 12.48 19.66
C ILE A 96 16.39 13.84 18.98
N GLU A 97 17.40 14.72 19.10
CA GLU A 97 17.42 16.02 18.42
C GLU A 97 17.28 15.88 16.90
N TYR A 98 18.02 14.95 16.29
CA TYR A 98 17.93 14.70 14.85
C TYR A 98 16.58 14.11 14.44
N ILE A 99 16.00 13.21 15.24
CA ILE A 99 14.68 12.61 14.96
C ILE A 99 13.59 13.67 15.01
N ILE A 100 13.60 14.53 16.04
CA ILE A 100 12.64 15.63 16.16
C ILE A 100 12.85 16.64 15.03
N ALA A 101 14.09 16.95 14.65
CA ALA A 101 14.38 17.84 13.53
C ALA A 101 13.81 17.30 12.21
N VAL A 102 14.03 16.02 11.89
CA VAL A 102 13.50 15.40 10.66
C VAL A 102 11.97 15.30 10.70
N ALA A 103 11.39 14.91 11.84
CA ALA A 103 9.95 14.84 12.01
C ALA A 103 9.30 16.22 11.85
N PHE A 104 9.89 17.26 12.42
CA PHE A 104 9.42 18.63 12.31
C PHE A 104 9.55 19.15 10.86
N LEU A 105 10.71 18.96 10.22
CA LEU A 105 10.95 19.40 8.84
C LEU A 105 10.08 18.67 7.82
N GLY A 106 9.75 17.39 8.06
CA GLY A 106 8.88 16.61 7.18
C GLY A 106 7.38 16.88 7.41
N THR A 107 6.98 17.05 8.67
CA THR A 107 5.57 17.31 9.03
C THR A 107 5.17 18.74 8.69
N PHE A 108 6.07 19.72 8.82
CA PHE A 108 5.80 21.13 8.54
C PHE A 108 5.30 21.43 7.11
N PRO A 109 5.93 20.97 6.01
CA PRO A 109 5.43 21.20 4.66
C PRO A 109 4.12 20.46 4.38
N VAL A 110 3.91 19.28 4.99
CA VAL A 110 2.64 18.54 4.89
C VAL A 110 1.51 19.31 5.58
N PHE A 111 1.77 19.82 6.79
CA PHE A 111 0.85 20.67 7.52
C PHE A 111 0.54 21.97 6.76
N PHE A 112 1.56 22.62 6.21
CA PHE A 112 1.39 23.85 5.43
C PHE A 112 0.53 23.62 4.19
N LYS A 113 0.76 22.50 3.47
CA LYS A 113 -0.06 22.10 2.33
C LYS A 113 -1.51 21.80 2.74
N TYR A 114 -1.72 21.14 3.88
CA TYR A 114 -3.05 20.82 4.42
C TYR A 114 -3.85 22.08 4.78
N VAL A 115 -3.23 23.05 5.46
CA VAL A 115 -3.90 24.32 5.83
C VAL A 115 -4.20 25.19 4.61
N ASN A 116 -3.28 25.27 3.63
CA ASN A 116 -3.52 26.05 2.41
C ASN A 116 -4.61 25.47 1.51
N GLN A 117 -4.83 24.15 1.53
CA GLN A 117 -5.95 23.53 0.78
C GLN A 117 -7.32 23.94 1.35
N THR A 118 -7.41 24.22 2.65
CA THR A 118 -8.67 24.59 3.30
C THR A 118 -9.17 25.98 2.87
N LYS A 119 -8.27 26.87 2.39
CA LYS A 119 -8.65 28.20 1.89
C LYS A 119 -9.25 28.20 0.48
N ALA A 120 -9.01 27.15 -0.32
CA ALA A 120 -9.50 27.07 -1.70
C ALA A 120 -10.91 26.46 -1.82
N THR A 121 -11.45 25.87 -0.75
CA THR A 121 -12.76 25.18 -0.76
C THR A 121 -13.86 25.99 -0.06
N ILE A 122 -13.55 27.12 0.57
CA ILE A 122 -14.55 28.02 1.19
C ILE A 122 -14.58 29.37 0.46
N SER A 123 -14.81 29.31 -0.84
CA SER A 123 -15.31 30.45 -1.62
C SER A 123 -16.44 29.93 -2.50
N GLU A 124 -17.60 29.75 -1.87
CA GLU A 124 -18.90 29.66 -2.52
C GLU A 124 -19.72 30.87 -2.07
#